data_AF-A0A1E3H6B3-F1
#
_entry.id   AF-A0A1E3H6B3-F1
#
_cell.length_a   1.000
_cell.length_b   1.000
_cell.length_c   1.000
_cell.angle_alpha   90.00
_cell.angle_beta   90.00
_cell.angle_gamma   90.00
#
_symmetry.space_group_name_H-M   'P 1'
#
loop_
_entity.id
_entity.type
_entity.pdbx_description
1 polymer ?
#
loop_
_entity_poly.entity_id
_entity_poly.type
_entity_poly.pdbx_seq_one_letter_code
_entity_poly.pdbx_strand_id
1 'polypeptide(L)'
;MEPDAAAGVALVEALRGRGVAAQFTEDLETAVAGADILSCATLAETPVIRGEWLRPGQHLDLIGSFTPQMREADDAAIARSTVYIDTEAALAESGDLIAPIAARVLGKDDIAGTLYDLCAGRGGRRSAGEITLFKGVGVAVEDLAAAMVAWRAAPPPGA
;
A
#
# COMPACT_ATOMS: atom_id res chain seq x y z
N MET A 1 -10.80 -13.35 5.28
CA MET A 1 -10.31 -13.40 6.67
C MET A 1 -10.94 -12.25 7.42
N GLU A 2 -11.62 -12.51 8.54
CA GLU A 2 -12.16 -11.44 9.37
C GLU A 2 -11.02 -10.70 10.10
N PRO A 3 -11.12 -9.38 10.31
CA PRO A 3 -10.13 -8.63 11.06
C PRO A 3 -10.03 -9.15 12.51
N ASP A 4 -8.81 -9.47 12.94
CA ASP A 4 -8.52 -9.86 14.32
C ASP A 4 -8.40 -8.61 15.20
N ALA A 5 -9.50 -8.26 15.86
CA ALA A 5 -9.54 -7.13 16.79
C ALA A 5 -8.53 -7.27 17.94
N ALA A 6 -8.26 -8.50 18.41
CA ALA A 6 -7.31 -8.71 19.49
C ALA A 6 -5.87 -8.42 19.03
N ALA A 7 -5.49 -8.84 17.83
CA ALA A 7 -4.20 -8.49 17.23
C ALA A 7 -4.06 -6.96 17.02
N GLY A 8 -5.13 -6.29 16.59
CA GLY A 8 -5.16 -4.84 16.44
C GLY A 8 -4.95 -4.08 17.76
N VAL A 9 -5.63 -4.51 18.83
CA VAL A 9 -5.45 -3.95 20.17
C VAL A 9 -4.01 -4.17 20.68
N ALA A 10 -3.49 -5.39 20.53
CA ALA A 10 -2.12 -5.72 20.96
C ALA A 10 -1.06 -4.87 20.22
N LEU A 11 -1.23 -4.65 18.92
CA LEU A 11 -0.33 -3.77 18.14
C LEU A 11 -0.35 -2.33 18.67
N VAL A 12 -1.54 -1.79 18.97
CA VAL A 12 -1.69 -0.43 19.52
C VAL A 12 -1.03 -0.30 20.88
N GLU A 13 -1.16 -1.30 21.75
CA GLU A 13 -0.46 -1.33 23.04
C GLU A 13 1.06 -1.35 22.87
N ALA A 14 1.58 -2.18 21.95
CA ALA A 14 3.02 -2.23 21.65
C ALA A 14 3.54 -0.88 21.10
N LEU A 15 2.78 -0.22 20.24
CA LEU A 15 3.11 1.11 19.70
C LEU A 15 3.12 2.18 20.80
N ARG A 16 2.12 2.18 21.69
CA ARG A 16 2.06 3.10 22.84
C ARG A 16 3.22 2.87 23.80
N GLY A 17 3.62 1.62 24.04
CA GLY A 17 4.81 1.27 24.82
C GLY A 17 6.12 1.82 24.23
N ARG A 18 6.15 2.13 22.94
CA ARG A 18 7.26 2.76 22.22
C ARG A 18 7.12 4.29 22.11
N GLY A 19 6.11 4.89 22.76
CA GLY A 19 5.84 6.33 22.72
C GLY A 19 5.10 6.80 21.47
N VAL A 20 4.54 5.89 20.65
CA VAL A 20 3.73 6.25 19.48
C VAL A 20 2.28 6.42 19.90
N ALA A 21 1.68 7.57 19.58
CA ALA A 21 0.25 7.79 19.74
C ALA A 21 -0.51 6.90 18.74
N ALA A 22 -1.18 5.86 19.25
CA ALA A 22 -1.92 4.90 18.43
C ALA A 22 -3.30 4.63 19.03
N GLN A 23 -4.26 4.27 18.19
CA GLN A 23 -5.63 3.89 18.58
C GLN A 23 -6.12 2.76 17.67
N PHE A 24 -6.83 1.80 18.26
CA PHE A 24 -7.56 0.77 17.54
C PHE A 24 -8.98 1.27 17.25
N THR A 25 -9.50 0.95 16.06
CA THR A 25 -10.87 1.28 15.65
C THR A 25 -11.39 0.23 14.67
N GLU A 26 -12.68 -0.05 14.75
CA GLU A 26 -13.42 -0.87 13.77
C GLU A 26 -14.18 0.02 12.78
N ASP A 27 -14.29 1.33 13.06
CA ASP A 27 -14.86 2.32 12.16
C ASP A 27 -13.82 2.72 11.11
N LEU A 28 -13.74 1.92 10.04
CA LEU A 28 -12.82 2.15 8.93
C LEU A 28 -13.16 3.43 8.16
N GLU A 29 -14.44 3.76 8.00
CA GLU A 29 -14.87 4.95 7.26
C GLU A 29 -14.32 6.23 7.90
N THR A 30 -14.52 6.41 9.21
CA THR A 30 -13.98 7.56 9.94
C THR A 30 -12.45 7.57 9.96
N ALA A 31 -11.82 6.40 10.14
CA ALA A 31 -10.37 6.28 10.15
C ALA A 31 -9.76 6.67 8.79
N VAL A 32 -10.32 6.16 7.70
CA VAL A 32 -9.93 6.47 6.34
C VAL A 32 -10.14 7.95 6.07
N ALA A 33 -11.31 8.50 6.40
CA ALA A 33 -11.62 9.91 6.18
C ALA A 33 -10.75 10.87 7.00
N GLY A 34 -10.12 10.42 8.10
CA GLY A 34 -9.21 11.20 8.95
C GLY A 34 -7.72 11.04 8.64
N ALA A 35 -7.29 9.96 8.01
CA ALA A 35 -5.86 9.67 7.77
C ALA A 35 -5.28 10.43 6.57
N ASP A 36 -4.11 11.06 6.70
CA ASP A 36 -3.41 11.66 5.54
C ASP A 36 -2.72 10.59 4.67
N ILE A 37 -2.22 9.55 5.31
CA ILE A 37 -1.59 8.38 4.69
C ILE A 37 -2.32 7.13 5.18
N LEU A 38 -2.68 6.26 4.24
CA LEU A 38 -3.32 4.99 4.48
C LEU A 38 -2.35 3.89 4.05
N SER A 39 -1.96 3.01 4.97
CA SER A 39 -1.21 1.81 4.64
C SER A 39 -2.09 0.60 4.84
N CYS A 40 -2.39 -0.09 3.74
CA CYS A 40 -3.19 -1.30 3.70
C CYS A 40 -2.27 -2.49 3.41
N ALA A 41 -2.24 -3.44 4.35
CA ALA A 41 -1.39 -4.62 4.31
C ALA A 41 -2.20 -5.85 4.76
N THR A 42 -3.28 -6.12 4.04
CA THR A 42 -4.28 -7.15 4.36
C THR A 42 -4.22 -8.30 3.36
N LEU A 43 -4.68 -9.48 3.77
CA LEU A 43 -4.91 -10.60 2.85
C LEU A 43 -6.36 -10.65 2.37
N ALA A 44 -7.00 -9.50 2.16
CA ALA A 44 -8.39 -9.41 1.76
C ALA A 44 -8.57 -9.82 0.29
N GLU A 45 -9.66 -10.50 -0.03
CA GLU A 45 -10.11 -10.79 -1.41
C GLU A 45 -11.24 -9.85 -1.86
N THR A 46 -11.76 -9.06 -0.92
CA THR A 46 -12.81 -8.07 -1.14
C THR A 46 -12.35 -6.72 -0.61
N PRO A 47 -12.63 -5.61 -1.33
CA PRO A 47 -12.19 -4.28 -0.92
C PRO A 47 -12.54 -3.93 0.54
N VAL A 48 -11.52 -3.55 1.31
CA VAL A 48 -11.66 -3.00 2.66
C VAL A 48 -11.59 -1.48 2.65
N ILE A 49 -10.89 -0.89 1.67
CA ILE A 49 -10.88 0.55 1.42
C ILE A 49 -11.88 0.88 0.32
N ARG A 50 -12.80 1.79 0.63
CA ARG A 50 -13.75 2.32 -0.36
C ARG A 50 -13.35 3.69 -0.82
N GLY A 51 -13.42 3.89 -2.13
CA GLY A 51 -13.13 5.17 -2.76
C GLY A 51 -14.01 6.28 -2.24
N GLU A 52 -15.26 6.01 -1.84
CA GLU A 52 -16.19 7.01 -1.30
C GLU A 52 -15.71 7.65 0.01
N TRP A 53 -14.90 6.95 0.81
CA TRP A 53 -14.36 7.45 2.08
C TRP A 53 -13.15 8.36 1.90
N LEU A 54 -12.55 8.38 0.70
CA LEU A 54 -11.33 9.14 0.45
C LEU A 54 -11.58 10.65 0.34
N ARG A 55 -10.67 11.44 0.90
CA ARG A 55 -10.62 12.90 0.78
C ARG A 55 -9.43 13.36 -0.09
N PRO A 56 -9.51 14.56 -0.70
CA PRO A 56 -8.39 15.14 -1.44
C PRO A 56 -7.10 15.20 -0.60
N GLY A 57 -5.96 14.95 -1.25
CA GLY A 57 -4.63 15.05 -0.64
C GLY A 57 -4.10 13.76 0.00
N GLN A 58 -4.91 12.71 0.08
CA GLN A 58 -4.48 11.45 0.69
C GLN A 58 -3.41 10.71 -0.11
N HIS A 59 -2.67 9.86 0.59
CA HIS A 59 -1.80 8.85 0.01
C HIS A 59 -2.24 7.45 0.46
N LEU A 60 -2.31 6.51 -0.47
CA LEU A 60 -2.61 5.11 -0.20
C LEU A 60 -1.39 4.26 -0.56
N ASP A 61 -0.94 3.42 0.36
CA ASP A 61 -0.01 2.32 0.15
C ASP A 61 -0.81 1.01 0.19
N LEU A 62 -0.96 0.34 -0.96
CA LEU A 62 -1.61 -0.96 -1.06
C LEU A 62 -0.54 -2.04 -1.21
N ILE A 63 -0.30 -2.81 -0.16
CA ILE A 63 0.83 -3.74 -0.07
C ILE A 63 0.35 -5.20 -0.03
N GLY A 64 -0.85 -5.43 0.51
CA GLY A 64 -1.36 -6.76 0.78
C GLY A 64 -1.73 -7.58 -0.45
N SER A 65 -2.25 -6.97 -1.51
CA SER A 65 -2.65 -7.70 -2.74
C SER A 65 -1.44 -8.09 -3.61
N PHE A 66 -0.94 -9.32 -3.46
CA PHE A 66 0.14 -9.91 -4.29
C PHE A 66 -0.30 -11.15 -5.07
N THR A 67 -1.60 -11.46 -5.09
CA THR A 67 -2.19 -12.47 -5.99
C THR A 67 -3.40 -11.90 -6.73
N PRO A 68 -3.79 -12.46 -7.90
CA PRO A 68 -4.87 -11.89 -8.70
C PRO A 68 -6.25 -11.88 -8.01
N GLN A 69 -6.44 -12.72 -6.99
CA GLN A 69 -7.69 -12.80 -6.23
C GLN A 69 -7.74 -11.77 -5.09
N MET A 70 -6.58 -11.33 -4.60
CA MET A 70 -6.51 -10.42 -3.45
C MET A 70 -6.80 -8.99 -3.88
N ARG A 71 -7.55 -8.28 -3.04
CA ARG A 71 -8.00 -6.93 -3.34
C ARG A 71 -8.26 -6.16 -2.06
N GLU A 72 -7.58 -5.02 -1.92
CA GLU A 72 -7.67 -4.16 -0.75
C GLU A 72 -8.56 -2.94 -1.00
N ALA A 73 -8.60 -2.44 -2.24
CA ALA A 73 -9.32 -1.23 -2.60
C ALA A 73 -10.34 -1.43 -3.74
N ASP A 74 -11.44 -0.68 -3.68
CA ASP A 74 -12.48 -0.73 -4.72
C ASP A 74 -12.10 0.06 -5.97
N ASP A 75 -12.88 -0.10 -7.04
CA ASP A 75 -12.65 0.59 -8.32
C ASP A 75 -12.69 2.12 -8.15
N ALA A 76 -13.50 2.63 -7.22
CA ALA A 76 -13.60 4.06 -6.96
C ALA A 76 -12.30 4.62 -6.34
N ALA A 77 -11.64 3.88 -5.45
CA ALA A 77 -10.36 4.27 -4.88
C ALA A 77 -9.27 4.31 -5.94
N ILE A 78 -9.24 3.31 -6.83
CA ILE A 78 -8.29 3.25 -7.95
C ILE A 78 -8.53 4.41 -8.92
N ALA A 79 -9.78 4.61 -9.38
CA ALA A 79 -10.15 5.64 -10.35
C ALA A 79 -9.88 7.08 -9.86
N ARG A 80 -9.97 7.31 -8.55
CA ARG A 80 -9.72 8.63 -7.94
C ARG A 80 -8.24 8.92 -7.71
N SER A 81 -7.36 7.94 -7.90
CA SER A 81 -5.95 8.02 -7.52
C SER A 81 -5.02 8.10 -8.72
N THR A 82 -3.90 8.80 -8.57
CA THR A 82 -2.75 8.65 -9.46
C THR A 82 -1.93 7.45 -8.99
N VAL A 83 -1.88 6.41 -9.82
CA VAL A 83 -1.33 5.10 -9.47
C VAL A 83 0.15 5.01 -9.85
N TYR A 84 0.99 4.68 -8.88
CA TYR A 84 2.37 4.25 -9.05
C TYR A 84 2.51 2.80 -8.59
N ILE A 85 3.43 2.07 -9.18
CA ILE A 85 3.69 0.66 -8.86
C ILE A 85 5.14 0.47 -8.42
N ASP A 86 5.45 -0.57 -7.66
CA ASP A 86 6.84 -0.95 -7.37
C ASP A 86 7.57 -1.44 -8.63
N THR A 87 6.94 -2.36 -9.35
CA THR A 87 7.44 -3.02 -10.56
C THR A 87 6.29 -3.37 -11.51
N GLU A 88 6.59 -3.54 -12.79
CA GLU A 88 5.62 -3.96 -13.81
C GLU A 88 4.93 -5.30 -13.49
N ALA A 89 5.55 -6.15 -12.66
CA ALA A 89 4.94 -7.41 -12.20
C ALA A 89 3.61 -7.19 -11.47
N ALA A 90 3.41 -6.03 -10.82
CA ALA A 90 2.16 -5.69 -10.16
C ALA A 90 0.94 -5.76 -11.10
N LEU A 91 1.12 -5.48 -12.40
CA LEU A 91 0.06 -5.56 -13.41
C LEU A 91 -0.41 -6.98 -13.71
N ALA A 92 0.40 -7.98 -13.38
CA ALA A 92 0.11 -9.40 -13.59
C ALA A 92 -0.22 -10.14 -12.29
N GLU A 93 0.22 -9.60 -11.15
CA GLU A 93 0.14 -10.28 -9.86
C GLU A 93 -0.92 -9.68 -8.93
N SER A 94 -1.24 -8.38 -9.02
CA SER A 94 -2.14 -7.74 -8.06
C SER A 94 -3.59 -7.68 -8.56
N GLY A 95 -4.51 -8.23 -7.77
CA GLY A 95 -5.95 -8.05 -7.98
C GLY A 95 -6.43 -6.60 -7.85
N ASP A 96 -5.70 -5.74 -7.11
CA ASP A 96 -5.98 -4.29 -7.04
C ASP A 96 -5.73 -3.56 -8.38
N LEU A 97 -5.00 -4.17 -9.32
CA LEU A 97 -4.77 -3.61 -10.65
C LEU A 97 -5.46 -4.43 -11.74
N ILE A 98 -5.39 -5.76 -11.67
CA ILE A 98 -5.96 -6.68 -12.68
C ILE A 98 -7.47 -6.47 -12.83
N ALA A 99 -8.21 -6.41 -11.72
CA ALA A 99 -9.66 -6.28 -11.77
C ALA A 99 -10.10 -4.90 -12.33
N PRO A 100 -9.58 -3.75 -11.86
CA PRO A 100 -9.88 -2.44 -12.48
C PRO A 100 -9.49 -2.36 -13.95
N ILE A 101 -8.37 -2.97 -14.36
CA ILE A 101 -7.95 -2.99 -15.77
C ILE A 101 -8.93 -3.80 -16.61
N ALA A 102 -9.34 -4.99 -16.15
CA ALA A 102 -10.34 -5.79 -16.83
C ALA A 102 -11.70 -5.07 -16.93
N ALA A 103 -12.06 -4.31 -15.90
CA ALA A 103 -13.27 -3.49 -15.84
C ALA A 103 -13.17 -2.16 -16.62
N ARG A 104 -12.00 -1.84 -17.21
CA ARG A 104 -11.71 -0.56 -17.90
C ARG A 104 -11.85 0.68 -17.00
N VAL A 105 -11.67 0.49 -15.70
CA VAL A 105 -11.59 1.57 -14.70
C VAL A 105 -10.21 2.22 -14.73
N LEU A 106 -9.17 1.42 -15.02
CA LEU A 106 -7.78 1.85 -15.15
C LEU A 106 -7.20 1.27 -16.44
N GLY A 107 -6.56 2.08 -17.27
CA GLY A 107 -5.73 1.61 -18.38
C GLY A 107 -4.32 1.27 -17.91
N LYS A 108 -3.63 0.35 -18.60
CA LYS A 108 -2.20 0.10 -18.33
C LYS A 108 -1.36 1.36 -18.55
N ASP A 109 -1.74 2.17 -19.53
CA ASP A 109 -1.06 3.44 -19.84
C ASP A 109 -1.41 4.56 -18.84
N ASP A 110 -2.37 4.33 -17.93
CA ASP A 110 -2.72 5.29 -16.86
C ASP A 110 -1.80 5.14 -15.62
N ILE A 111 -0.94 4.12 -15.58
CA ILE A 111 0.08 3.98 -14.54
C ILE A 111 1.09 5.12 -14.69
N ALA A 112 1.20 5.94 -13.65
CA ALA A 112 1.99 7.17 -13.68
C ALA A 112 3.50 6.91 -13.63
N GLY A 113 3.92 5.73 -13.18
CA GLY A 113 5.32 5.30 -13.17
C GLY A 113 5.61 4.24 -12.12
N THR A 114 6.87 3.83 -12.07
CA THR A 114 7.39 2.83 -11.11
C THR A 114 8.04 3.50 -9.89
N LEU A 115 8.33 2.72 -8.84
CA LEU A 115 9.15 3.17 -7.72
C LEU A 115 10.54 3.63 -8.17
N TYR A 116 11.09 3.01 -9.22
CA TYR A 116 12.33 3.46 -9.85
C TYR A 116 12.18 4.86 -10.46
N ASP A 117 11.08 5.14 -11.14
CA ASP A 117 10.80 6.48 -11.69
C ASP A 117 10.66 7.53 -10.60
N LEU A 118 9.95 7.20 -9.51
CA LEU A 118 9.82 8.07 -8.34
C LEU A 118 11.19 8.38 -7.71
N CYS A 119 12.01 7.35 -7.47
CA CYS A 119 13.37 7.52 -6.93
C CYS A 119 14.27 8.36 -7.84
N ALA A 120 14.03 8.31 -9.16
CA ALA A 120 14.76 9.10 -10.14
C ALA A 120 14.19 10.51 -10.37
N GLY A 121 13.18 10.93 -9.59
CA GLY A 121 12.54 12.24 -9.71
C GLY A 121 11.63 12.39 -10.94
N ARG A 122 11.19 11.28 -11.54
CA ARG A 122 10.31 11.23 -12.73
C ARG A 122 8.86 10.95 -12.36
N GLY A 123 8.33 11.68 -11.39
CA GLY A 123 6.94 11.52 -10.94
C GLY A 123 6.73 12.08 -9.55
N GLY A 124 5.63 11.66 -8.94
CA GLY A 124 5.21 12.05 -7.60
C GLY A 124 3.93 12.86 -7.60
N ARG A 125 3.65 13.48 -6.46
CA ARG A 125 2.48 14.32 -6.23
C ARG A 125 2.60 15.64 -6.99
N ARG A 126 1.59 15.96 -7.81
CA ARG A 126 1.45 17.13 -8.67
C ARG A 126 0.62 18.24 -8.04
N SER A 127 -0.27 17.92 -7.09
CA SER A 127 -1.04 18.92 -6.36
C SER A 127 -1.39 18.50 -4.92
N ALA A 128 -1.72 19.48 -4.08
CA ALA A 128 -2.11 19.23 -2.69
C ALA A 128 -3.43 18.45 -2.56
N GLY A 129 -4.32 18.54 -3.56
CA GLY A 129 -5.60 17.82 -3.57
C GLY A 129 -5.56 16.46 -4.25
N GLU A 130 -4.47 16.12 -4.93
CA GLU A 130 -4.33 14.83 -5.62
C GLU A 130 -4.43 13.67 -4.61
N ILE A 131 -5.05 12.57 -5.02
CA ILE A 131 -4.94 11.32 -4.27
C ILE A 131 -3.88 10.50 -5.00
N THR A 132 -2.88 10.03 -4.26
CA THR A 132 -1.80 9.20 -4.81
C THR A 132 -1.92 7.80 -4.26
N LEU A 133 -1.71 6.80 -5.10
CA LEU A 133 -1.74 5.40 -4.71
C LEU A 133 -0.43 4.74 -5.14
N PHE A 134 0.22 4.06 -4.21
CA PHE A 134 1.35 3.19 -4.48
C PHE A 134 0.91 1.74 -4.29
N LYS A 135 1.12 0.90 -5.30
CA LYS A 135 0.87 -0.53 -5.24
C LYS A 135 2.18 -1.29 -5.25
N GLY A 136 2.42 -2.08 -4.19
CA GLY A 136 3.56 -2.98 -4.10
C GLY A 136 3.16 -4.45 -4.17
N VAL A 137 3.91 -5.28 -4.92
CA VAL A 137 3.85 -6.75 -4.88
C VAL A 137 5.17 -7.38 -4.39
N GLY A 138 6.24 -6.59 -4.31
CA GLY A 138 7.58 -6.98 -3.90
C GLY A 138 8.45 -7.34 -5.10
N VAL A 139 9.74 -6.99 -5.00
CA VAL A 139 10.73 -7.38 -6.00
C VAL A 139 12.01 -7.87 -5.33
N ALA A 140 12.58 -8.98 -5.84
CA ALA A 140 13.74 -9.65 -5.24
C ALA A 140 14.98 -8.76 -5.02
N VAL A 141 15.08 -7.62 -5.73
CA VAL A 141 16.16 -6.66 -5.53
C VAL A 141 16.07 -5.96 -4.16
N GLU A 142 14.86 -5.77 -3.63
CA GLU A 142 14.62 -5.21 -2.29
C GLU A 142 15.14 -6.17 -1.21
N ASP A 143 14.82 -7.46 -1.33
CA ASP A 143 15.31 -8.51 -0.44
C ASP A 143 16.84 -8.61 -0.46
N LEU A 144 17.43 -8.61 -1.66
CA LEU A 144 18.88 -8.68 -1.81
C LEU A 144 19.56 -7.45 -1.20
N ALA A 145 19.01 -6.25 -1.42
CA ALA A 145 19.53 -5.03 -0.82
C ALA A 145 19.47 -5.07 0.71
N ALA A 146 18.36 -5.50 1.29
CA ALA A 146 18.21 -5.68 2.73
C ALA A 146 19.20 -6.73 3.28
N ALA A 147 19.34 -7.86 2.60
CA ALA A 147 20.30 -8.92 2.97
C ALA A 147 21.74 -8.42 2.93
N MET A 148 22.11 -7.62 1.93
CA MET A 148 23.45 -7.01 1.85
C MET A 148 23.72 -6.04 3.00
N VAL A 149 22.72 -5.25 3.42
CA VAL A 149 22.85 -4.37 4.59
C VAL A 149 23.05 -5.19 5.87
N ALA A 150 22.23 -6.21 6.08
CA ALA A 150 22.34 -7.09 7.24
C ALA A 150 23.69 -7.82 7.28
N TRP A 151 24.14 -8.36 6.15
CA TRP A 151 25.43 -9.02 6.02
C TRP A 151 26.60 -8.11 6.37
N ARG A 152 26.58 -6.85 5.89
CA ARG A 152 27.64 -5.87 6.17
C ARG A 152 27.65 -5.38 7.61
N ALA A 153 26.49 -5.37 8.28
CA ALA A 153 26.37 -4.98 9.68
C ALA A 153 26.73 -6.13 10.64
N ALA A 154 26.74 -7.38 10.17
CA ALA A 154 27.06 -8.53 10.99
C ALA A 154 28.54 -8.50 11.44
N PRO A 155 28.82 -8.77 12.73
CA PRO A 155 30.19 -8.99 13.16
C PRO A 155 30.79 -10.19 12.41
N PRO A 156 32.12 -10.24 12.24
CA PRO A 156 32.77 -11.38 11.60
C PRO A 156 32.42 -12.68 12.34
N PRO A 157 32.26 -13.81 11.62
CA PRO A 157 31.97 -15.08 12.27
C PRO A 157 33.05 -15.41 13.31
N GLY A 158 32.64 -15.56 14.57
CA GLY A 158 33.52 -15.95 15.68
C GLY A 158 34.04 -14.83 16.60
N ALA A 159 33.47 -13.63 16.54
CA ALA A 159 33.64 -12.58 17.56
C ALA A 159 32.70 -12.78 18.76
#